data_AF-A0A3A1Y859-F1
#
_entry.id   AF-A0A3A1Y859-F1
#
_cell.length_a   1.000
_cell.length_b   1.000
_cell.length_c   1.000
_cell.angle_alpha   90.00
_cell.angle_beta   90.00
_cell.angle_gamma   90.00
#
_symmetry.space_group_name_H-M   'P 1'
#
loop_
_entity.id
_entity.type
_entity.pdbx_description
1 polymer ?
#
loop_
_entity_poly.entity_id
_entity_poly.type
_entity_poly.pdbx_seq_one_letter_code
_entity_poly.pdbx_strand_id
1 'polypeptide(L)'
;MSKKFLYEELETILKYDNTIEVPEIIQTGLAPRIALREYQEQAFKSFVTYYENEQLRKEKQVHTLFHMATGSGKTVIMAGLILYLYTKGYRKFLFFVNQTNVLEKTIENFINTTSSKYLFNEVIESLGKRIKIKKVTNFSGNNLDDDIEIIFTTTQKLHLDLALAKENSITYEDFKDHQVVFISDESHHINSSTKKPTKDELQATKSWETSVMTALSQNKDSMMLEFTATCDLKDSNVLEKYRDKIVFNYPLIAFRTSGYTKDFKNLASDTDLWTRALIALIISEYRKFLFADLKINIKPVLMLKSQKIAESEAFYEEFFTQMKKLTASQIKSLETSDIEVLNQALQYFQQQDPSYEFLGQALRDSFTQETSIIMNGTS
;
A
#
# COMPACT_ATOMS: atom_id res chain seq x y z
N MET A 1 10.87 -27.10 -19.39
CA MET A 1 9.77 -26.72 -18.48
C MET A 1 10.10 -25.35 -17.90
N SER A 2 9.18 -24.39 -17.92
CA SER A 2 9.42 -23.11 -17.23
C SER A 2 9.55 -23.36 -15.73
N LYS A 3 10.53 -22.76 -15.06
CA LYS A 3 10.61 -22.79 -13.59
C LYS A 3 9.32 -22.20 -13.02
N LYS A 4 8.69 -22.87 -12.04
CA LYS A 4 7.53 -22.33 -11.33
C LYS A 4 7.94 -21.22 -10.37
N PHE A 5 7.00 -20.37 -9.99
CA PHE A 5 7.16 -19.44 -8.88
C PHE A 5 6.96 -20.14 -7.53
N LEU A 6 7.57 -19.61 -6.48
CA LEU A 6 7.39 -20.14 -5.12
C LEU A 6 5.91 -20.14 -4.70
N TYR A 7 5.17 -19.05 -4.94
CA TYR A 7 3.76 -18.99 -4.58
C TYR A 7 2.90 -20.05 -5.29
N GLU A 8 3.24 -20.45 -6.53
CA GLU A 8 2.50 -21.50 -7.25
C GLU A 8 2.72 -22.88 -6.61
N GLU A 9 3.93 -23.12 -6.08
CA GLU A 9 4.25 -24.34 -5.33
C GLU A 9 3.50 -24.35 -3.99
N LEU A 10 3.48 -23.23 -3.27
CA LEU A 10 2.75 -23.06 -2.01
C LEU A 10 1.23 -23.21 -2.19
N GLU A 11 0.65 -22.60 -3.22
CA GLU A 11 -0.76 -22.76 -3.58
C GLU A 11 -1.10 -24.23 -3.86
N THR A 12 -0.19 -24.95 -4.53
CA THR A 12 -0.37 -26.38 -4.79
C THR A 12 -0.39 -27.16 -3.48
N ILE A 13 0.54 -26.91 -2.57
CA ILE A 13 0.60 -27.58 -1.25
C ILE A 13 -0.67 -27.29 -0.45
N LEU A 14 -1.02 -26.02 -0.29
CA LEU A 14 -2.19 -25.57 0.47
C LEU A 14 -3.53 -26.07 -0.10
N LYS A 15 -3.58 -26.38 -1.40
CA LYS A 15 -4.76 -26.97 -2.02
C LYS A 15 -4.98 -28.43 -1.63
N TYR A 16 -3.91 -29.16 -1.33
CA TYR A 16 -3.98 -30.59 -0.96
C TYR A 16 -3.81 -30.85 0.53
N ASP A 17 -3.23 -29.91 1.27
CA ASP A 17 -3.07 -29.97 2.70
C ASP A 17 -3.97 -28.94 3.41
N ASN A 18 -5.16 -29.41 3.79
CA ASN A 18 -6.13 -28.61 4.53
C ASN A 18 -5.83 -28.53 6.04
N THR A 19 -4.78 -29.18 6.54
CA THR A 19 -4.43 -29.17 7.97
C THR A 19 -3.69 -27.91 8.38
N ILE A 20 -3.18 -27.15 7.41
CA ILE A 20 -2.45 -25.90 7.65
C ILE A 20 -3.46 -24.79 7.99
N GLU A 21 -3.46 -24.40 9.26
CA GLU A 21 -4.30 -23.34 9.80
C GLU A 21 -3.53 -22.04 10.05
N VAL A 22 -4.27 -20.94 10.22
CA VAL A 22 -3.66 -19.67 10.65
C VAL A 22 -3.23 -19.83 12.11
N PRO A 23 -1.96 -19.53 12.48
CA PRO A 23 -1.50 -19.66 13.85
C PRO A 23 -2.38 -18.90 14.85
N GLU A 24 -2.72 -19.55 15.97
CA GLU A 24 -3.63 -19.02 16.98
C GLU A 24 -3.23 -17.62 17.47
N ILE A 25 -1.93 -17.38 17.66
CA ILE A 25 -1.39 -16.08 18.10
C ILE A 25 -1.76 -14.92 17.16
N ILE A 26 -1.98 -15.18 15.87
CA ILE A 26 -2.43 -14.16 14.92
C ILE A 26 -3.89 -13.81 15.19
N GLN A 27 -4.73 -14.83 15.44
CA GLN A 27 -6.15 -14.63 15.69
C GLN A 27 -6.40 -13.94 17.04
N THR A 28 -5.65 -14.32 18.08
CA THR A 28 -5.81 -13.76 19.44
C THR A 28 -5.03 -12.46 19.66
N GLY A 29 -3.90 -12.29 18.97
CA GLY A 29 -3.01 -11.14 19.13
C GLY A 29 -3.34 -9.94 18.22
N LEU A 30 -4.08 -10.13 17.13
CA LEU A 30 -4.62 -9.02 16.34
C LEU A 30 -5.81 -8.37 17.06
N ALA A 31 -6.07 -7.10 16.76
CA ALA A 31 -7.19 -6.41 17.38
C ALA A 31 -8.54 -7.09 17.05
N PRO A 32 -9.46 -7.26 18.03
CA PRO A 32 -10.71 -8.01 17.82
C PRO A 32 -11.62 -7.52 16.68
N ARG A 33 -11.50 -6.26 16.30
CA ARG A 33 -12.24 -5.66 15.18
C ARG A 33 -11.73 -6.08 13.79
N ILE A 34 -10.56 -6.72 13.73
CA ILE A 34 -9.94 -7.19 12.50
C ILE A 34 -10.45 -8.60 12.22
N ALA A 35 -11.50 -8.69 11.40
CA ALA A 35 -11.89 -9.96 10.80
C ALA A 35 -11.01 -10.21 9.57
N LEU A 36 -10.21 -11.28 9.60
CA LEU A 36 -9.38 -11.68 8.47
C LEU A 36 -10.26 -12.10 7.29
N ARG A 37 -9.86 -11.67 6.09
CA ARG A 37 -10.46 -12.13 4.84
C ARG A 37 -9.75 -13.39 4.37
N GLU A 38 -10.42 -14.19 3.54
CA GLU A 38 -9.90 -15.47 3.04
C GLU A 38 -8.49 -15.34 2.43
N TYR A 39 -8.23 -14.31 1.61
CA TYR A 39 -6.92 -14.09 1.02
C TYR A 39 -5.84 -13.70 2.05
N GLN A 40 -6.22 -13.08 3.17
CA GLN A 40 -5.29 -12.74 4.25
C GLN A 40 -4.92 -13.99 5.04
N GLU A 41 -5.90 -14.87 5.30
CA GLU A 41 -5.63 -16.18 5.88
C GLU A 41 -4.72 -17.02 4.99
N GLN A 42 -4.98 -17.04 3.68
CA GLN A 42 -4.12 -17.70 2.69
C GLN A 42 -2.70 -17.12 2.68
N ALA A 43 -2.53 -15.80 2.83
CA ALA A 43 -1.21 -15.18 2.93
C ALA A 43 -0.43 -15.68 4.16
N PHE A 44 -1.09 -15.77 5.33
CA PHE A 44 -0.48 -16.32 6.54
C PHE A 44 -0.12 -17.80 6.36
N LYS A 45 -1.06 -18.62 5.87
CA LYS A 45 -0.82 -20.04 5.62
C LYS A 45 0.33 -20.26 4.63
N SER A 46 0.42 -19.45 3.58
CA SER A 46 1.50 -19.53 2.60
C SER A 46 2.86 -19.25 3.24
N PHE A 47 2.96 -18.21 4.07
CA PHE A 47 4.19 -17.92 4.79
C PHE A 47 4.56 -19.01 5.81
N VAL A 48 3.59 -19.49 6.60
CA VAL A 48 3.81 -20.56 7.59
C VAL A 48 4.29 -21.83 6.90
N THR A 49 3.63 -22.23 5.81
CA THR A 49 4.01 -23.40 5.00
C THR A 49 5.45 -23.27 4.49
N TYR A 50 5.79 -22.12 3.93
CA TYR A 50 7.15 -21.85 3.46
C TYR A 50 8.16 -21.86 4.60
N TYR A 51 7.85 -21.17 5.70
CA TYR A 51 8.74 -20.98 6.83
C TYR A 51 8.99 -22.29 7.58
N GLU A 52 7.99 -23.14 7.77
CA GLU A 52 8.15 -24.38 8.55
C GLU A 52 8.68 -25.55 7.70
N ASN A 53 8.63 -25.45 6.37
CA ASN A 53 9.11 -26.50 5.48
C ASN A 53 10.56 -26.27 5.02
N GLU A 54 11.49 -26.97 5.65
CA GLU A 54 12.91 -26.95 5.30
C GLU A 54 13.21 -27.33 3.84
N GLN A 55 12.38 -28.16 3.21
CA GLN A 55 12.60 -28.58 1.81
C GLN A 55 12.28 -27.46 0.82
N LEU A 56 11.41 -26.51 1.19
CA LEU A 56 11.09 -25.33 0.37
C LEU A 56 12.13 -24.23 0.54
N ARG A 57 12.78 -24.15 1.71
CA ARG A 57 13.82 -23.16 2.03
C ARG A 57 15.16 -23.57 1.42
N LYS A 58 15.37 -23.20 0.15
CA LYS A 58 16.64 -23.44 -0.56
C LYS A 58 17.82 -22.66 0.05
N GLU A 59 17.55 -21.47 0.57
CA GLU A 59 18.52 -20.66 1.29
C GLU A 59 18.27 -20.75 2.80
N LYS A 60 19.36 -20.70 3.59
CA LYS A 60 19.26 -20.69 5.05
C LYS A 60 18.63 -19.40 5.56
N GLN A 61 18.91 -18.28 4.90
CA GLN A 61 18.38 -16.98 5.28
C GLN A 61 17.03 -16.77 4.60
N VAL A 62 15.98 -16.53 5.40
CA VAL A 62 14.63 -16.35 4.88
C VAL A 62 14.51 -14.98 4.24
N HIS A 63 14.13 -14.95 2.96
CA HIS A 63 13.85 -13.72 2.21
C HIS A 63 12.58 -13.92 1.39
N THR A 64 11.51 -13.22 1.79
CA THR A 64 10.17 -13.39 1.21
C THR A 64 9.62 -12.08 0.67
N LEU A 65 8.72 -12.18 -0.31
CA LEU A 65 7.97 -11.08 -0.89
C LEU A 65 6.47 -11.39 -0.86
N PHE A 66 5.69 -10.47 -0.30
CA PHE A 66 4.24 -10.42 -0.40
C PHE A 66 3.86 -9.41 -1.48
N HIS A 67 3.49 -9.91 -2.66
CA HIS A 67 2.99 -9.07 -3.74
C HIS A 67 1.48 -8.90 -3.59
N MET A 68 1.04 -7.80 -2.98
CA MET A 68 -0.36 -7.60 -2.56
C MET A 68 -0.85 -6.20 -2.93
N ALA A 69 -2.01 -6.11 -3.58
CA ALA A 69 -2.60 -4.85 -4.04
C ALA A 69 -2.69 -3.76 -2.95
N THR A 70 -2.57 -2.49 -3.33
CA THR A 70 -2.81 -1.37 -2.41
C THR A 70 -4.21 -1.43 -1.82
N GLY A 71 -4.32 -1.26 -0.50
CA GLY A 71 -5.60 -1.36 0.21
C GLY A 71 -6.06 -2.79 0.53
N SER A 72 -5.30 -3.83 0.12
CA SER A 72 -5.60 -5.23 0.48
C SER A 72 -5.32 -5.58 1.95
N GLY A 73 -4.67 -4.69 2.70
CA GLY A 73 -4.38 -4.90 4.12
C GLY A 73 -2.99 -5.47 4.41
N LYS A 74 -1.96 -5.11 3.63
CA LYS A 74 -0.54 -5.52 3.87
C LYS A 74 -0.09 -5.30 5.31
N THR A 75 -0.47 -4.17 5.90
CA THR A 75 -0.10 -3.81 7.28
C THR A 75 -0.69 -4.76 8.33
N VAL A 76 -1.86 -5.37 8.06
CA VAL A 76 -2.44 -6.44 8.90
C VAL A 76 -1.60 -7.72 8.79
N ILE A 77 -1.14 -8.05 7.58
CA ILE A 77 -0.24 -9.20 7.38
C ILE A 77 1.07 -8.99 8.13
N MET A 78 1.68 -7.81 8.05
CA MET A 78 2.89 -7.48 8.82
C MET A 78 2.68 -7.69 10.33
N ALA A 79 1.59 -7.15 10.89
CA ALA A 79 1.27 -7.29 12.31
C ALA A 79 1.09 -8.77 12.71
N GLY A 80 0.35 -9.56 11.92
CA GLY A 80 0.19 -10.99 12.15
C GLY A 80 1.49 -11.77 12.06
N LEU A 81 2.37 -11.44 11.10
CA LEU A 81 3.67 -12.09 10.98
C LEU A 81 4.62 -11.74 12.13
N ILE A 82 4.57 -10.51 12.65
CA ILE A 82 5.30 -10.13 13.86
C ILE A 82 4.90 -11.00 15.05
N LEU A 83 3.58 -11.18 15.25
CA LEU A 83 3.03 -12.05 16.29
C LEU A 83 3.44 -13.52 16.11
N TYR A 84 3.37 -14.02 14.89
CA TYR A 84 3.79 -15.39 14.58
C TYR A 84 5.29 -15.59 14.81
N LEU A 85 6.14 -14.71 14.28
CA LEU A 85 7.59 -14.80 14.42
C LEU A 85 8.05 -14.60 15.87
N TYR A 86 7.27 -13.87 16.67
CA TYR A 86 7.49 -13.84 18.11
C TYR A 86 7.45 -15.25 18.73
N THR A 87 6.49 -16.08 18.34
CA THR A 87 6.41 -17.48 18.81
C THR A 87 7.58 -18.34 18.32
N LYS A 88 8.28 -17.89 17.27
CA LYS A 88 9.49 -18.53 16.73
C LYS A 88 10.79 -17.99 17.33
N GLY A 89 10.71 -17.11 18.34
CA GLY A 89 11.86 -16.61 19.10
C GLY A 89 12.38 -15.24 18.64
N TYR A 90 11.74 -14.59 17.67
CA TYR A 90 12.11 -13.24 17.27
C TYR A 90 11.58 -12.19 18.26
N ARG A 91 12.43 -11.23 18.63
CA ARG A 91 12.06 -10.09 19.49
C ARG A 91 12.32 -8.74 18.84
N LYS A 92 13.23 -8.70 17.87
CA LYS A 92 13.75 -7.48 17.27
C LYS A 92 13.26 -7.37 15.82
N PHE A 93 12.59 -6.28 15.50
CA PHE A 93 12.00 -6.03 14.19
C PHE A 93 12.45 -4.66 13.69
N LEU A 94 12.89 -4.58 12.43
CA LEU A 94 13.24 -3.33 11.76
C LEU A 94 12.25 -3.07 10.64
N PHE A 95 11.35 -2.10 10.84
CA PHE A 95 10.46 -1.61 9.80
C PHE A 95 11.10 -0.43 9.07
N PHE A 96 11.16 -0.52 7.74
CA PHE A 96 11.64 0.57 6.90
C PHE A 96 10.82 0.77 5.62
N VAL A 97 10.66 2.03 5.23
CA VAL A 97 9.89 2.45 4.06
C VAL A 97 10.49 3.74 3.48
N ASN A 98 10.23 4.03 2.20
CA ASN A 98 10.79 5.22 1.57
C ASN A 98 10.07 6.53 1.96
N GLN A 99 8.78 6.47 2.26
CA GLN A 99 7.95 7.66 2.48
C GLN A 99 7.67 7.88 3.97
N THR A 100 8.01 9.06 4.49
CA THR A 100 7.73 9.45 5.88
C THR A 100 6.24 9.37 6.22
N ASN A 101 5.36 9.73 5.29
CA ASN A 101 3.91 9.64 5.48
C ASN A 101 3.41 8.20 5.66
N VAL A 102 4.09 7.22 5.07
CA VAL A 102 3.79 5.79 5.29
C VAL A 102 4.38 5.35 6.64
N LEU A 103 5.60 5.79 6.97
CA LEU A 103 6.25 5.50 8.24
C LEU A 103 5.41 5.92 9.44
N GLU A 104 4.94 7.17 9.47
CA GLU A 104 4.14 7.71 10.57
C GLU A 104 2.78 6.99 10.69
N LYS A 105 2.15 6.64 9.56
CA LYS A 105 0.93 5.82 9.57
C LYS A 105 1.17 4.43 10.14
N THR A 106 2.29 3.80 9.82
CA THR A 106 2.61 2.48 10.37
C THR A 106 2.92 2.57 11.87
N ILE A 107 3.64 3.61 12.33
CA ILE A 107 3.86 3.85 13.76
C ILE A 107 2.52 3.99 14.49
N GLU A 108 1.61 4.82 13.96
CA GLU A 108 0.26 5.00 14.51
C GLU A 108 -0.49 3.66 14.60
N ASN A 109 -0.47 2.87 13.52
CA ASN A 109 -1.14 1.56 13.47
C ASN A 109 -0.51 0.52 14.43
N PHE A 110 0.79 0.60 14.70
CA PHE A 110 1.51 -0.44 15.46
C PHE A 110 1.69 -0.09 16.94
N ILE A 111 1.69 1.19 17.30
CA ILE A 111 2.10 1.65 18.64
C ILE A 111 0.98 2.39 19.38
N ASN A 112 0.13 3.16 18.68
CA ASN A 112 -0.88 3.98 19.35
C ASN A 112 -2.12 3.15 19.74
N THR A 113 -2.14 2.63 20.97
CA THR A 113 -3.23 1.81 21.51
C THR A 113 -4.59 2.52 21.57
N THR A 114 -4.61 3.85 21.58
CA THR A 114 -5.85 4.63 21.58
C THR A 114 -6.44 4.85 20.19
N SER A 115 -5.67 4.53 19.14
CA SER A 115 -6.08 4.71 17.76
C SER A 115 -7.10 3.65 17.34
N SER A 116 -8.15 4.08 16.64
CA SER A 116 -9.07 3.15 15.96
C SER A 116 -8.39 2.33 14.85
N LYS A 117 -7.13 2.63 14.52
CA LYS A 117 -6.29 1.91 13.57
C LYS A 117 -5.23 0.99 14.21
N TYR A 118 -5.15 0.94 15.54
CA TYR A 118 -4.22 0.08 16.27
C TYR A 118 -4.41 -1.42 15.95
N LEU A 119 -3.39 -2.10 15.44
CA LEU A 119 -3.57 -3.42 14.82
C LEU A 119 -3.53 -4.60 15.78
N PHE A 120 -3.06 -4.39 17.01
CA PHE A 120 -2.89 -5.46 17.98
C PHE A 120 -3.99 -5.45 19.04
N ASN A 121 -4.16 -6.58 19.71
CA ASN A 121 -5.05 -6.69 20.85
C ASN A 121 -4.47 -5.91 22.05
N GLU A 122 -5.34 -5.46 22.96
CA GLU A 122 -4.91 -4.74 24.17
C GLU A 122 -4.04 -5.64 25.07
N VAL A 123 -4.38 -6.93 25.10
CA VAL A 123 -3.63 -7.95 25.82
C VAL A 123 -3.18 -8.99 24.81
N ILE A 124 -1.87 -9.05 24.57
CA ILE A 124 -1.23 -10.09 23.77
C ILE A 124 -0.59 -11.07 24.75
N GLU A 125 -1.01 -12.33 24.70
CA GLU A 125 -0.47 -13.39 25.54
C GLU A 125 0.12 -14.51 24.67
N SER A 126 1.32 -14.96 25.02
CA SER A 126 1.95 -16.15 24.43
C SER A 126 2.64 -16.94 25.53
N LEU A 127 2.40 -18.25 25.56
CA LEU A 127 2.98 -19.17 26.57
C LEU A 127 2.80 -18.68 28.02
N GLY A 128 1.64 -18.07 28.33
CA GLY A 128 1.32 -17.56 29.66
C GLY A 128 2.01 -16.24 30.05
N LYS A 129 2.74 -15.59 29.12
CA LYS A 129 3.35 -14.27 29.34
C LYS A 129 2.61 -13.20 28.54
N ARG A 130 2.49 -12.02 29.14
CA ARG A 130 1.99 -10.82 28.47
C ARG A 130 3.11 -10.11 27.74
N ILE A 131 2.85 -9.73 26.51
CA ILE A 131 3.82 -9.16 25.58
C ILE A 131 3.37 -7.75 25.21
N LYS A 132 4.31 -6.82 25.20
CA LYS A 132 4.11 -5.46 24.72
C LYS A 132 4.81 -5.26 23.39
N ILE A 133 4.32 -4.28 22.64
CA ILE A 133 4.95 -3.83 21.40
C ILE A 133 5.54 -2.45 21.66
N LYS A 134 6.86 -2.36 21.54
CA LYS A 134 7.65 -1.19 21.91
C LYS A 134 8.33 -0.60 20.69
N LYS A 135 8.19 0.71 20.53
CA LYS A 135 9.04 1.48 19.63
C LYS A 135 10.38 1.75 20.31
N VAL A 136 11.48 1.37 19.67
CA VAL A 136 12.84 1.62 20.15
C VAL A 136 13.68 2.34 19.07
N THR A 137 14.79 2.94 19.46
CA THR A 137 15.70 3.66 18.54
C THR A 137 16.87 2.82 18.05
N ASN A 138 17.28 1.81 18.83
CA ASN A 138 18.29 0.81 18.53
C ASN A 138 17.97 -0.48 19.34
N PHE A 139 18.77 -1.53 19.17
CA PHE A 139 18.55 -2.82 19.86
C PHE A 139 19.47 -3.04 21.07
N SER A 140 20.18 -2.00 21.51
CA SER A 140 21.09 -2.06 22.68
C SER A 140 20.38 -2.00 24.05
N GLY A 141 19.05 -2.14 24.06
CA GLY A 141 18.23 -2.20 25.26
C GLY A 141 18.48 -3.46 26.11
N ASN A 142 17.65 -3.67 27.14
CA ASN A 142 17.81 -4.81 28.05
C ASN A 142 17.45 -6.14 27.34
N ASN A 143 18.43 -7.01 27.12
CA ASN A 143 18.25 -8.32 26.48
C ASN A 143 17.40 -9.32 27.27
N LEU A 144 17.01 -8.98 28.50
CA LEU A 144 16.08 -9.77 29.32
C LEU A 144 14.60 -9.45 29.01
N ASP A 145 14.34 -8.43 28.20
CA ASP A 145 12.99 -8.05 27.80
C ASP A 145 12.44 -9.04 26.77
N ASP A 146 11.33 -9.68 27.13
CA ASP A 146 10.63 -10.66 26.27
C ASP A 146 9.56 -9.97 25.40
N ASP A 147 9.54 -8.64 25.38
CA ASP A 147 8.63 -7.83 24.55
C ASP A 147 9.07 -7.75 23.08
N ILE A 148 8.14 -7.35 22.21
CA ILE A 148 8.41 -7.09 20.79
C ILE A 148 8.97 -5.68 20.67
N GLU A 149 10.19 -5.56 20.16
CA GLU A 149 10.83 -4.28 19.88
C GLU A 149 10.85 -4.00 18.39
N ILE A 150 10.37 -2.82 18.01
CA ILE A 150 10.31 -2.38 16.62
C ILE A 150 11.02 -1.04 16.46
N ILE A 151 11.98 -1.04 15.55
CA ILE A 151 12.58 0.20 15.04
C ILE A 151 11.83 0.62 13.78
N PHE A 152 11.44 1.89 13.71
CA PHE A 152 10.79 2.49 12.56
C PHE A 152 11.73 3.54 11.94
N THR A 153 12.09 3.37 10.69
CA THR A 153 13.00 4.29 9.99
C THR A 153 12.62 4.46 8.51
N THR A 154 13.12 5.51 7.87
CA THR A 154 13.07 5.58 6.41
C THR A 154 14.26 4.84 5.80
N THR A 155 14.12 4.33 4.58
CA THR A 155 15.21 3.69 3.86
C THR A 155 16.45 4.59 3.77
N GLN A 156 16.25 5.88 3.49
CA GLN A 156 17.33 6.86 3.39
C GLN A 156 18.00 7.10 4.73
N LYS A 157 17.21 7.23 5.81
CA LYS A 157 17.74 7.39 7.16
C LYS A 157 18.53 6.15 7.59
N LEU A 158 18.00 4.95 7.35
CA LEU A 158 18.70 3.69 7.64
C LEU A 158 20.06 3.62 6.94
N HIS A 159 20.11 3.95 5.64
CA HIS A 159 21.36 3.99 4.90
C HIS A 159 22.37 4.98 5.50
N LEU A 160 21.93 6.19 5.83
CA LEU A 160 22.79 7.22 6.42
C LEU A 160 23.29 6.82 7.81
N ASP A 161 22.43 6.26 8.66
CA ASP A 161 22.78 5.82 10.01
C ASP A 161 23.81 4.67 9.96
N LEU A 162 23.69 3.75 9.00
CA LEU A 162 24.66 2.67 8.79
C LEU A 162 25.99 3.13 8.18
N ALA A 163 25.97 4.19 7.37
CA ALA A 163 27.17 4.75 6.75
C ALA A 163 27.96 5.65 7.72
N LEU A 164 27.23 6.38 8.58
CA LEU A 164 27.77 7.37 9.50
C LEU A 164 27.34 6.99 10.92
N ALA A 165 28.05 6.04 11.52
CA ALA A 165 27.77 5.60 12.89
C ALA A 165 27.78 6.81 13.85
N LYS A 166 26.66 7.02 14.54
CA LYS A 166 26.47 8.08 15.54
C LYS A 166 26.08 7.47 16.88
N GLU A 167 26.30 8.23 17.94
CA GLU A 167 25.83 7.84 19.26
C GLU A 167 24.29 7.69 19.25
N ASN A 168 23.78 6.56 19.77
CA ASN A 168 22.36 6.18 19.77
C ASN A 168 21.70 5.94 18.38
N SER A 169 22.48 5.82 17.31
CA SER A 169 21.96 5.34 16.01
C SER A 169 22.05 3.82 15.89
N ILE A 170 21.34 3.27 14.90
CA ILE A 170 21.52 1.88 14.48
C ILE A 170 22.91 1.72 13.86
N THR A 171 23.59 0.65 14.21
CA THR A 171 24.91 0.28 13.67
C THR A 171 24.89 -1.16 13.15
N TYR A 172 25.95 -1.57 12.44
CA TYR A 172 26.07 -2.97 12.02
C TYR A 172 26.21 -3.94 13.20
N GLU A 173 26.74 -3.50 14.36
CA GLU A 173 26.89 -4.36 15.53
C GLU A 173 25.53 -4.74 16.14
N ASP A 174 24.54 -3.84 16.10
CA ASP A 174 23.17 -4.13 16.55
C ASP A 174 22.55 -5.36 15.86
N PHE A 175 22.94 -5.62 14.61
CA PHE A 175 22.46 -6.77 13.82
C PHE A 175 23.30 -8.03 13.98
N LYS A 176 24.53 -7.92 14.50
CA LYS A 176 25.39 -9.07 14.74
C LYS A 176 24.96 -9.81 15.99
N ASP A 177 24.61 -9.08 17.04
CA ASP A 177 24.24 -9.63 18.34
C ASP A 177 22.79 -10.16 18.40
N HIS A 178 21.95 -9.78 17.45
CA HIS A 178 20.52 -10.11 17.46
C HIS A 178 20.04 -10.70 16.13
N GLN A 179 19.19 -11.71 16.18
CA GLN A 179 18.38 -12.11 15.03
C GLN A 179 17.28 -11.07 14.82
N VAL A 180 17.26 -10.43 13.65
CA VAL A 180 16.35 -9.32 13.34
C VAL A 180 15.47 -9.67 12.14
N VAL A 181 14.19 -9.36 12.26
CA VAL A 181 13.25 -9.43 11.13
C VAL A 181 13.19 -8.06 10.47
N PHE A 182 13.70 -7.97 9.25
CA PHE A 182 13.63 -6.78 8.40
C PHE A 182 12.28 -6.78 7.68
N ILE A 183 11.50 -5.71 7.84
CA ILE A 183 10.19 -5.53 7.22
C ILE A 183 10.26 -4.31 6.30
N SER A 184 10.17 -4.56 5.00
CA SER A 184 10.15 -3.50 3.98
C SER A 184 8.73 -3.31 3.45
N ASP A 185 8.21 -2.09 3.48
CA ASP A 185 6.98 -1.71 2.77
C ASP A 185 7.29 -0.87 1.53
N GLU A 186 6.48 -1.03 0.50
CA GLU A 186 6.65 -0.43 -0.83
C GLU A 186 8.02 -0.73 -1.46
N SER A 187 8.40 -2.01 -1.39
CA SER A 187 9.65 -2.57 -1.91
C SER A 187 9.80 -2.51 -3.45
N HIS A 188 8.89 -1.86 -4.18
CA HIS A 188 9.01 -1.66 -5.64
C HIS A 188 9.94 -0.53 -6.04
N HIS A 189 10.14 0.45 -5.16
CA HIS A 189 11.21 1.45 -5.32
C HIS A 189 12.61 0.83 -5.31
N ILE A 190 12.71 -0.45 -4.96
CA ILE A 190 13.95 -1.22 -4.96
C ILE A 190 14.36 -1.60 -6.38
N ASN A 191 13.44 -1.71 -7.38
CA ASN A 191 13.83 -2.29 -8.68
C ASN A 191 13.17 -1.75 -9.96
N SER A 192 12.27 -0.77 -9.96
CA SER A 192 11.71 -0.33 -11.25
C SER A 192 11.20 1.11 -11.28
N SER A 193 12.08 2.03 -11.67
CA SER A 193 11.64 3.29 -12.29
C SER A 193 11.26 2.99 -13.74
N THR A 194 10.00 3.22 -14.14
CA THR A 194 9.55 3.19 -15.54
C THR A 194 10.11 4.37 -16.36
N LYS A 195 10.77 5.32 -15.70
CA LYS A 195 11.68 6.29 -16.31
C LYS A 195 13.09 5.74 -16.21
N LYS A 196 13.92 5.87 -17.28
CA LYS A 196 15.37 5.61 -17.19
C LYS A 196 15.90 6.35 -15.94
N PRO A 197 16.30 5.63 -14.89
CA PRO A 197 16.82 6.28 -13.70
C PRO A 197 18.11 7.00 -14.07
N THR A 198 18.35 8.16 -13.46
CA THR A 198 19.62 8.86 -13.65
C THR A 198 20.77 8.01 -13.09
N LYS A 199 22.01 8.26 -13.52
CA LYS A 199 23.18 7.54 -12.97
C LYS A 199 23.25 7.67 -11.45
N ASP A 200 22.85 8.83 -10.92
CA ASP A 200 22.83 9.13 -9.49
C ASP A 200 21.73 8.37 -8.76
N GLU A 201 20.53 8.23 -9.34
CA GLU A 201 19.44 7.42 -8.78
C GLU A 201 19.80 5.92 -8.75
N LEU A 202 20.46 5.42 -9.80
CA LEU A 202 20.97 4.05 -9.85
C LEU A 202 22.06 3.80 -8.80
N GLN A 203 22.98 4.75 -8.62
CA GLN A 203 24.01 4.66 -7.60
C GLN A 203 23.41 4.74 -6.19
N ALA A 204 22.50 5.66 -5.94
CA ALA A 204 21.82 5.79 -4.66
C ALA A 204 21.01 4.52 -4.32
N THR A 205 20.28 3.96 -5.30
CA THR A 205 19.50 2.71 -5.13
C THR A 205 20.39 1.53 -4.80
N LYS A 206 21.48 1.36 -5.57
CA LYS A 206 22.49 0.32 -5.28
C LYS A 206 23.17 0.55 -3.92
N SER A 207 23.37 1.80 -3.51
CA SER A 207 24.05 2.16 -2.27
C SER A 207 23.26 1.73 -1.04
N TRP A 208 21.95 2.06 -0.98
CA TRP A 208 21.14 1.71 0.18
C TRP A 208 20.76 0.22 0.22
N GLU A 209 20.48 -0.41 -0.94
CA GLU A 209 20.19 -1.85 -1.00
C GLU A 209 21.40 -2.64 -0.48
N THR A 210 22.60 -2.23 -0.87
CA THR A 210 23.85 -2.81 -0.35
C THR A 210 23.93 -2.67 1.17
N SER A 211 23.61 -1.51 1.74
CA SER A 211 23.62 -1.33 3.21
C SER A 211 22.63 -2.26 3.92
N VAL A 212 21.40 -2.37 3.40
CA VAL A 212 20.37 -3.23 3.99
C VAL A 212 20.74 -4.70 3.88
N MET A 213 21.23 -5.14 2.73
CA MET A 213 21.69 -6.53 2.55
C MET A 213 22.94 -6.82 3.39
N THR A 214 23.84 -5.85 3.55
CA THR A 214 25.00 -5.97 4.45
C THR A 214 24.55 -6.13 5.90
N ALA A 215 23.57 -5.33 6.35
CA ALA A 215 22.99 -5.43 7.68
C ALA A 215 22.29 -6.77 7.91
N LEU A 216 21.47 -7.21 6.95
CA LEU A 216 20.80 -8.51 6.97
C LEU A 216 21.80 -9.67 7.09
N SER A 217 22.93 -9.59 6.38
CA SER A 217 23.97 -10.63 6.39
C SER A 217 24.80 -10.71 7.68
N GLN A 218 24.69 -9.73 8.60
CA GLN A 218 25.44 -9.74 9.86
C GLN A 218 25.04 -10.91 10.77
N ASN A 219 23.81 -11.41 10.63
CA ASN A 219 23.32 -12.57 11.38
C ASN A 219 22.52 -13.50 10.47
N LYS A 220 22.90 -14.78 10.44
CA LYS A 220 22.34 -15.79 9.53
C LYS A 220 20.89 -16.15 9.85
N ASP A 221 20.46 -15.91 11.09
CA ASP A 221 19.11 -16.18 11.57
C ASP A 221 18.17 -14.97 11.38
N SER A 222 18.71 -13.81 10.99
CA SER A 222 17.91 -12.66 10.53
C SER A 222 17.19 -12.98 9.23
N MET A 223 16.05 -12.31 8.98
CA MET A 223 15.26 -12.54 7.77
C MET A 223 14.70 -11.25 7.18
N MET A 224 14.28 -11.31 5.92
CA MET A 224 13.65 -10.22 5.18
C MET A 224 12.22 -10.57 4.77
N LEU A 225 11.29 -9.69 5.12
CA LEU A 225 9.90 -9.69 4.70
C LEU A 225 9.62 -8.43 3.86
N GLU A 226 9.53 -8.58 2.55
CA GLU A 226 9.17 -7.49 1.65
C GLU A 226 7.67 -7.48 1.37
N PHE A 227 7.10 -6.28 1.27
CA PHE A 227 5.70 -6.04 0.92
C PHE A 227 5.62 -5.02 -0.19
N THR A 228 4.90 -5.34 -1.26
CA THR A 228 4.72 -4.41 -2.37
C THR A 228 3.38 -4.57 -3.06
N ALA A 229 2.80 -3.47 -3.54
CA ALA A 229 1.64 -3.51 -4.43
C ALA A 229 2.01 -3.62 -5.91
N THR A 230 3.27 -3.37 -6.22
CA THR A 230 3.78 -3.33 -7.59
C THR A 230 5.02 -4.20 -7.67
N CYS A 231 4.97 -5.21 -8.53
CA CYS A 231 6.13 -6.03 -8.86
C CYS A 231 6.07 -6.25 -10.37
N ASP A 232 6.97 -5.60 -11.12
CA ASP A 232 6.98 -5.72 -12.58
C ASP A 232 7.64 -7.03 -13.01
N LEU A 233 6.90 -8.13 -12.86
CA LEU A 233 7.33 -9.48 -13.25
C LEU A 233 7.52 -9.64 -14.77
N LYS A 234 7.28 -8.60 -15.58
CA LYS A 234 7.63 -8.61 -17.01
C LYS A 234 9.11 -8.28 -17.23
N ASP A 235 9.75 -7.56 -16.31
CA ASP A 235 11.19 -7.33 -16.34
C ASP A 235 11.92 -8.62 -15.95
N SER A 236 12.84 -9.09 -16.80
CA SER A 236 13.57 -10.33 -16.59
C SER A 236 14.42 -10.32 -15.31
N ASN A 237 14.97 -9.16 -14.93
CA ASN A 237 15.80 -9.02 -13.73
C ASN A 237 14.96 -9.11 -12.47
N VAL A 238 13.79 -8.43 -12.46
CA VAL A 238 12.84 -8.50 -11.34
C VAL A 238 12.32 -9.92 -11.18
N LEU A 239 11.94 -10.54 -12.30
CA LEU A 239 11.47 -11.92 -12.32
C LEU A 239 12.55 -12.90 -11.85
N GLU A 240 13.81 -12.76 -12.26
CA GLU A 240 14.89 -13.63 -11.78
C GLU A 240 15.16 -13.44 -10.27
N LYS A 241 15.13 -12.20 -9.79
CA LYS A 241 15.36 -11.86 -8.37
C LYS A 241 14.28 -12.36 -7.42
N TYR A 242 13.00 -12.33 -7.82
CA TYR A 242 11.86 -12.57 -6.93
C TYR A 242 11.09 -13.87 -7.18
N ARG A 243 11.39 -14.61 -8.26
CA ARG A 243 10.65 -15.84 -8.61
C ARG A 243 10.54 -16.82 -7.46
N ASP A 244 11.61 -16.96 -6.70
CA ASP A 244 11.75 -17.87 -5.56
C ASP A 244 11.51 -17.20 -4.20
N LYS A 245 11.12 -15.93 -4.18
CA LYS A 245 10.85 -15.17 -2.95
C LYS A 245 9.37 -14.85 -2.75
N ILE A 246 8.58 -14.79 -3.82
CA ILE A 246 7.15 -14.47 -3.72
C ILE A 246 6.43 -15.61 -3.01
N VAL A 247 6.05 -15.39 -1.76
CA VAL A 247 5.30 -16.36 -0.94
C VAL A 247 3.79 -16.21 -1.12
N PHE A 248 3.33 -15.03 -1.51
CA PHE A 248 1.92 -14.79 -1.76
C PHE A 248 1.74 -13.72 -2.84
N ASN A 249 0.92 -14.03 -3.86
CA ASN A 249 0.71 -13.20 -5.04
C ASN A 249 -0.77 -12.84 -5.19
N TYR A 250 -1.11 -11.63 -4.76
CA TYR A 250 -2.47 -11.08 -4.77
C TYR A 250 -2.50 -9.67 -5.37
N PRO A 251 -2.21 -9.56 -6.69
CA PRO A 251 -2.18 -8.28 -7.39
C PRO A 251 -3.58 -7.67 -7.52
N LEU A 252 -3.65 -6.42 -8.01
CA LEU A 252 -4.91 -5.68 -8.17
C LEU A 252 -5.99 -6.45 -8.93
N ILE A 253 -5.61 -7.25 -9.94
CA ILE A 253 -6.54 -8.08 -10.72
C ILE A 253 -7.21 -9.12 -9.83
N ALA A 254 -6.46 -9.82 -8.97
CA ALA A 254 -7.01 -10.80 -8.04
C ALA A 254 -7.88 -10.11 -6.96
N PHE A 255 -7.42 -8.97 -6.44
CA PHE A 255 -8.18 -8.18 -5.46
C PHE A 255 -9.51 -7.66 -6.01
N ARG A 256 -9.55 -7.32 -7.30
CA ARG A 256 -10.76 -6.92 -8.03
C ARG A 256 -11.69 -8.11 -8.28
N THR A 257 -11.14 -9.23 -8.77
CA THR A 257 -11.94 -10.40 -9.17
C THR A 257 -12.63 -11.06 -7.96
N SER A 258 -12.04 -10.95 -6.77
CA SER A 258 -12.60 -11.43 -5.50
C SER A 258 -13.64 -10.49 -4.86
N GLY A 259 -13.92 -9.32 -5.44
CA GLY A 259 -14.97 -8.41 -4.97
C GLY A 259 -14.62 -7.58 -3.73
N TYR A 260 -13.37 -7.60 -3.26
CA TYR A 260 -12.95 -6.84 -2.07
C TYR A 260 -12.50 -5.40 -2.35
N THR A 261 -12.46 -4.98 -3.62
CA THR A 261 -12.19 -3.60 -4.03
C THR A 261 -13.23 -3.11 -5.04
N LYS A 262 -13.34 -1.78 -5.16
CA LYS A 262 -14.24 -1.15 -6.12
C LYS A 262 -13.76 -1.43 -7.55
N ASP A 263 -14.72 -1.47 -8.48
CA ASP A 263 -14.38 -1.56 -9.89
C ASP A 263 -13.81 -0.22 -10.41
N PHE A 264 -12.79 -0.29 -11.26
CA PHE A 264 -12.14 0.87 -11.85
C PHE A 264 -12.41 0.88 -13.35
N LYS A 265 -13.01 1.96 -13.85
CA LYS A 265 -13.14 2.22 -15.29
C LYS A 265 -12.14 3.29 -15.70
N ASN A 266 -11.22 2.93 -16.59
CA ASN A 266 -10.34 3.89 -17.24
C ASN A 266 -11.04 4.45 -18.47
N LEU A 267 -11.18 5.77 -18.52
CA LEU A 267 -11.73 6.48 -19.66
C LEU A 267 -10.62 7.35 -20.24
N ALA A 268 -10.34 7.18 -21.53
CA ALA A 268 -9.46 8.05 -22.28
C ALA A 268 -10.30 8.94 -23.18
N SER A 269 -9.96 10.23 -23.21
CA SER A 269 -10.58 11.21 -24.10
C SER A 269 -9.50 12.06 -24.77
N ASP A 270 -9.63 12.26 -26.08
CA ASP A 270 -8.80 13.20 -26.84
C ASP A 270 -9.47 14.58 -26.87
N THR A 271 -9.55 15.18 -25.69
CA THR A 271 -10.19 16.49 -25.46
C THR A 271 -9.20 17.44 -24.79
N ASP A 272 -9.45 18.74 -24.90
CA ASP A 272 -8.72 19.74 -24.12
C ASP A 272 -8.95 19.55 -22.60
N LEU A 273 -8.14 20.25 -21.80
CA LEU A 273 -8.13 20.11 -20.35
C LEU A 273 -9.46 20.51 -19.71
N TRP A 274 -10.09 21.58 -20.18
CA TRP A 274 -11.36 22.05 -19.65
C TRP A 274 -12.47 21.07 -19.99
N THR A 275 -12.59 20.65 -21.24
CA THR A 275 -13.58 19.66 -21.67
C THR A 275 -13.42 18.35 -20.90
N ARG A 276 -12.19 17.89 -20.69
CA ARG A 276 -11.90 16.69 -19.87
C ARG A 276 -12.35 16.88 -18.41
N ALA A 277 -12.09 18.04 -17.83
CA ALA A 277 -12.54 18.35 -16.47
C ALA A 277 -14.07 18.36 -16.41
N LEU A 278 -14.74 19.07 -17.32
CA LEU A 278 -16.20 19.15 -17.38
C LEU A 278 -16.87 17.77 -17.46
N ILE A 279 -16.34 16.85 -18.28
CA ILE A 279 -16.81 15.46 -18.34
C ILE A 279 -16.73 14.81 -16.95
N ALA A 280 -15.60 14.95 -16.24
CA ALA A 280 -15.44 14.40 -14.90
C ALA A 280 -16.41 15.03 -13.88
N LEU A 281 -16.65 16.34 -13.97
CA LEU A 281 -17.61 17.04 -13.11
C LEU A 281 -19.03 16.53 -13.31
N ILE A 282 -19.48 16.38 -14.57
CA ILE A 282 -20.83 15.88 -14.91
C ILE A 282 -21.01 14.46 -14.37
N ILE A 283 -20.03 13.58 -14.55
CA ILE A 283 -20.08 12.21 -14.00
C ILE A 283 -20.12 12.24 -12.46
N SER A 284 -19.40 13.17 -11.83
CA SER A 284 -19.41 13.35 -10.37
C SER A 284 -20.78 13.80 -9.86
N GLU A 285 -21.39 14.81 -10.47
CA GLU A 285 -22.74 15.25 -10.08
C GLU A 285 -23.76 14.16 -10.35
N TYR A 286 -23.70 13.47 -11.49
CA TYR A 286 -24.58 12.34 -11.77
C TYR A 286 -24.54 11.30 -10.65
N ARG A 287 -23.35 10.91 -10.18
CA ARG A 287 -23.21 9.98 -9.06
C ARG A 287 -23.81 10.54 -7.76
N LYS A 288 -23.57 11.82 -7.46
CA LYS A 288 -24.09 12.48 -6.26
C LYS A 288 -25.62 12.49 -6.24
N PHE A 289 -26.25 12.85 -7.36
CA PHE A 289 -27.70 12.86 -7.50
C PHE A 289 -28.28 11.44 -7.49
N LEU A 290 -27.66 10.48 -8.17
CA LEU A 290 -28.07 9.09 -8.13
C LEU A 290 -27.98 8.49 -6.72
N PHE A 291 -26.94 8.80 -5.95
CA PHE A 291 -26.86 8.39 -4.55
C PHE A 291 -27.98 9.00 -3.70
N ALA A 292 -28.31 10.27 -3.93
CA ALA A 292 -29.41 10.94 -3.24
C ALA A 292 -30.77 10.29 -3.55
N ASP A 293 -31.04 9.94 -4.81
CA ASP A 293 -32.24 9.21 -5.22
C ASP A 293 -32.37 7.85 -4.52
N LEU A 294 -31.23 7.18 -4.31
CA LEU A 294 -31.13 5.93 -3.56
C LEU A 294 -31.13 6.11 -2.03
N LYS A 295 -31.26 7.36 -1.53
CA LYS A 295 -31.19 7.72 -0.11
C LYS A 295 -29.86 7.34 0.56
N ILE A 296 -28.79 7.34 -0.22
CA ILE A 296 -27.43 7.05 0.22
C ILE A 296 -26.67 8.38 0.32
N ASN A 297 -26.23 8.74 1.52
CA ASN A 297 -25.47 9.98 1.73
C ASN A 297 -23.98 9.79 1.40
N ILE A 298 -23.64 9.75 0.10
CA ILE A 298 -22.26 9.67 -0.39
C ILE A 298 -21.95 10.90 -1.24
N LYS A 299 -20.91 11.64 -0.85
CA LYS A 299 -20.36 12.74 -1.64
C LYS A 299 -19.19 12.25 -2.50
N PRO A 300 -19.28 12.28 -3.84
CA PRO A 300 -18.15 11.99 -4.71
C PRO A 300 -17.04 13.03 -4.56
N VAL A 301 -15.79 12.61 -4.84
CA VAL A 301 -14.60 13.47 -4.81
C VAL A 301 -13.88 13.36 -6.15
N LEU A 302 -13.41 14.49 -6.66
CA LEU A 302 -12.61 14.56 -7.87
C LEU A 302 -11.19 15.03 -7.54
N MET A 303 -10.20 14.39 -8.18
CA MET A 303 -8.81 14.82 -8.14
C MET A 303 -8.35 15.05 -9.57
N LEU A 304 -8.05 16.30 -9.89
CA LEU A 304 -7.43 16.69 -11.16
C LEU A 304 -5.93 16.82 -10.92
N LYS A 305 -5.12 16.19 -11.77
CA LYS A 305 -3.66 16.11 -11.57
C LYS A 305 -2.93 16.55 -12.84
N SER A 306 -2.02 17.51 -12.68
CA SER A 306 -1.06 17.94 -13.70
C SER A 306 0.33 17.33 -13.46
N GLN A 307 1.21 17.40 -14.45
CA GLN A 307 2.58 16.88 -14.32
C GLN A 307 3.46 17.82 -13.48
N LYS A 308 3.28 19.13 -13.63
CA LYS A 308 4.01 20.16 -12.89
C LYS A 308 3.08 20.95 -11.98
N ILE A 309 3.64 21.44 -10.86
CA ILE A 309 2.94 22.31 -9.91
C ILE A 309 2.43 23.57 -10.61
N ALA A 310 3.29 24.25 -11.39
CA ALA A 310 2.90 25.45 -12.14
C ALA A 310 1.74 25.21 -13.13
N GLU A 311 1.70 24.04 -13.78
CA GLU A 311 0.60 23.66 -14.67
C GLU A 311 -0.70 23.39 -13.88
N SER A 312 -0.58 22.81 -12.67
CA SER A 312 -1.72 22.61 -11.77
C SER A 312 -2.28 23.94 -11.25
N GLU A 313 -1.41 24.89 -10.89
CA GLU A 313 -1.81 26.22 -10.40
C GLU A 313 -2.47 27.04 -11.52
N ALA A 314 -1.88 27.05 -12.72
CA ALA A 314 -2.47 27.73 -13.87
C ALA A 314 -3.85 27.17 -14.23
N PHE A 315 -3.99 25.84 -14.24
CA PHE A 315 -5.28 25.21 -14.52
C PHE A 315 -6.32 25.45 -13.41
N TYR A 316 -5.90 25.61 -12.16
CA TYR A 316 -6.81 25.94 -11.06
C TYR A 316 -7.49 27.30 -11.28
N GLU A 317 -6.74 28.32 -11.70
CA GLU A 317 -7.31 29.64 -12.04
C GLU A 317 -8.18 29.60 -13.30
N GLU A 318 -7.74 28.86 -14.32
CA GLU A 318 -8.52 28.64 -15.54
C GLU A 318 -9.84 27.94 -15.23
N PHE A 319 -9.83 26.91 -14.37
CA PHE A 319 -11.00 26.13 -13.98
C PHE A 319 -12.13 27.01 -13.48
N PHE A 320 -11.86 27.92 -12.53
CA PHE A 320 -12.91 28.80 -12.01
C PHE A 320 -13.35 29.87 -13.01
N THR A 321 -12.43 30.31 -13.88
CA THR A 321 -12.77 31.23 -14.97
C THR A 321 -13.73 30.58 -15.95
N GLN A 322 -13.50 29.32 -16.32
CA GLN A 322 -14.37 28.55 -17.21
C GLN A 322 -15.67 28.14 -16.53
N MET A 323 -15.65 27.75 -15.25
CA MET A 323 -16.85 27.42 -14.48
C MET A 323 -17.86 28.58 -14.44
N LYS A 324 -17.38 29.81 -14.25
CA LYS A 324 -18.23 31.02 -14.30
C LYS A 324 -18.85 31.27 -15.67
N LYS A 325 -18.17 30.84 -16.75
CA LYS A 325 -18.61 31.00 -18.15
C LYS A 325 -19.34 29.78 -18.69
N LEU A 326 -19.52 28.72 -17.88
CA LEU A 326 -20.16 27.48 -18.30
C LEU A 326 -21.57 27.77 -18.82
N THR A 327 -21.91 27.24 -19.99
CA THR A 327 -23.24 27.37 -20.61
C THR A 327 -23.86 26.01 -20.86
N ALA A 328 -25.20 25.95 -20.91
CA ALA A 328 -25.94 24.76 -21.31
C ALA A 328 -25.51 24.21 -22.69
N SER A 329 -25.15 25.09 -23.62
CA SER A 329 -24.66 24.71 -24.96
C SER A 329 -23.36 23.90 -24.89
N GLN A 330 -22.44 24.27 -24.00
CA GLN A 330 -21.20 23.50 -23.80
C GLN A 330 -21.50 22.10 -23.25
N ILE A 331 -22.45 21.98 -22.32
CA ILE A 331 -22.86 20.66 -21.79
C ILE A 331 -23.49 19.82 -22.91
N LYS A 332 -24.41 20.41 -23.69
CA LYS A 332 -25.09 19.74 -24.79
C LYS A 332 -24.12 19.27 -25.88
N SER A 333 -23.04 20.00 -26.13
CA SER A 333 -22.01 19.59 -27.10
C SER A 333 -21.32 18.27 -26.75
N LEU A 334 -21.43 17.81 -25.50
CA LEU A 334 -20.84 16.55 -25.03
C LEU A 334 -21.70 15.31 -25.32
N GLU A 335 -22.95 15.47 -25.77
CA GLU A 335 -23.84 14.34 -26.13
C GLU A 335 -23.30 13.50 -27.30
N THR A 336 -22.41 14.07 -28.12
CA THR A 336 -21.76 13.35 -29.23
C THR A 336 -20.52 12.57 -28.80
N SER A 337 -20.25 12.48 -27.51
CA SER A 337 -19.10 11.74 -26.98
C SER A 337 -19.33 10.23 -27.05
N ASP A 338 -18.28 9.47 -27.37
CA ASP A 338 -18.31 8.01 -27.31
C ASP A 338 -18.22 7.45 -25.87
N ILE A 339 -18.18 8.33 -24.86
CA ILE A 339 -18.07 7.93 -23.45
C ILE A 339 -19.46 7.50 -22.93
N GLU A 340 -19.71 6.20 -22.87
CA GLU A 340 -20.99 5.61 -22.44
C GLU A 340 -21.49 6.17 -21.09
N VAL A 341 -20.63 6.25 -20.08
CA VAL A 341 -21.03 6.74 -18.74
C VAL A 341 -21.37 8.22 -18.73
N LEU A 342 -20.78 9.01 -19.63
CA LEU A 342 -21.12 10.42 -19.80
C LEU A 342 -22.50 10.55 -20.44
N ASN A 343 -22.79 9.75 -21.46
CA ASN A 343 -24.11 9.75 -22.10
C ASN A 343 -25.20 9.32 -21.12
N GLN A 344 -24.94 8.33 -20.26
CA GLN A 344 -25.86 7.96 -19.18
C GLN A 344 -26.08 9.12 -18.19
N ALA A 345 -25.02 9.82 -17.80
CA ALA A 345 -25.11 10.98 -16.93
C ALA A 345 -25.93 12.13 -17.56
N LEU A 346 -25.67 12.44 -18.83
CA LEU A 346 -26.40 13.47 -19.58
C LEU A 346 -27.88 13.09 -19.73
N GLN A 347 -28.19 11.84 -20.09
CA GLN A 347 -29.57 11.35 -20.18
C GLN A 347 -30.32 11.47 -18.84
N TYR A 348 -29.66 11.16 -17.73
CA TYR A 348 -30.24 11.31 -16.39
C TYR A 348 -30.66 12.77 -16.12
N PHE A 349 -29.77 13.73 -16.40
CA PHE A 349 -30.09 15.15 -16.20
C PHE A 349 -31.07 15.69 -17.25
N GLN A 350 -31.03 15.20 -18.48
CA GLN A 350 -31.96 15.59 -19.54
C GLN A 350 -33.42 15.21 -19.22
N GLN A 351 -33.63 14.08 -18.51
CA GLN A 351 -34.96 13.69 -18.03
C GLN A 351 -35.51 14.64 -16.96
N GLN A 352 -34.63 15.31 -16.20
CA GLN A 352 -35.02 16.28 -15.17
C GLN A 352 -35.20 17.69 -15.75
N ASP A 353 -34.26 18.10 -16.59
CA ASP A 353 -34.25 19.38 -17.27
C ASP A 353 -33.56 19.25 -18.66
N PRO A 354 -34.35 19.22 -19.75
CA PRO A 354 -33.81 19.11 -21.11
C PRO A 354 -32.92 20.29 -21.54
N SER A 355 -32.97 21.42 -20.83
CA SER A 355 -32.17 22.61 -21.14
C SER A 355 -30.75 22.53 -20.57
N TYR A 356 -30.45 21.60 -19.65
CA TYR A 356 -29.20 21.53 -18.89
C TYR A 356 -28.91 22.75 -17.99
N GLU A 357 -29.83 23.69 -17.83
CA GLU A 357 -29.65 24.84 -16.93
C GLU A 357 -29.53 24.37 -15.47
N PHE A 358 -30.35 23.39 -15.07
CA PHE A 358 -30.27 22.76 -13.76
C PHE A 358 -28.89 22.14 -13.49
N LEU A 359 -28.38 21.35 -14.44
CA LEU A 359 -27.04 20.73 -14.32
C LEU A 359 -25.95 21.80 -14.28
N GLY A 360 -26.04 22.82 -15.12
CA GLY A 360 -25.10 23.95 -15.12
C GLY A 360 -25.06 24.65 -13.76
N GLN A 361 -26.21 24.89 -13.15
CA GLN A 361 -26.29 25.50 -11.83
C GLN A 361 -25.74 24.57 -10.74
N ALA A 362 -26.12 23.29 -10.75
CA ALA A 362 -25.63 22.30 -9.79
C ALA A 362 -24.10 22.15 -9.82
N LEU A 363 -23.48 22.22 -11.01
CA LEU A 363 -22.04 22.21 -11.17
C LEU A 363 -21.39 23.45 -10.53
N ARG A 364 -21.93 24.64 -10.76
CA ARG A 364 -21.40 25.89 -10.17
C ARG A 364 -21.50 25.89 -8.64
N ASP A 365 -22.60 25.38 -8.11
CA ASP A 365 -22.83 25.32 -6.66
C ASP A 365 -21.95 24.26 -5.97
N SER A 366 -21.64 23.17 -6.68
CA SER A 366 -20.90 22.04 -6.12
C SER A 366 -19.38 22.19 -6.20
N PHE A 367 -18.89 22.96 -7.18
CA PHE A 367 -17.46 23.14 -7.46
C PHE A 367 -17.03 24.60 -7.30
N THR A 368 -17.11 25.08 -6.06
CA THR A 368 -16.66 26.41 -5.65
C THR A 368 -15.24 26.37 -5.09
N GLN A 369 -14.62 27.54 -4.91
CA GLN A 369 -13.31 27.64 -4.24
C GLN A 369 -13.36 27.10 -2.80
N GLU A 370 -14.47 27.25 -2.09
CA GLU A 370 -14.64 26.73 -0.72
C GLU A 370 -14.67 25.20 -0.67
N THR A 371 -15.11 24.57 -1.76
CA THR A 371 -15.18 23.10 -1.88
C THR A 371 -13.95 22.50 -2.56
N SER A 372 -12.95 23.31 -2.88
CA SER A 372 -11.75 22.92 -3.65
C SER A 372 -10.48 23.17 -2.84
N ILE A 373 -9.49 22.30 -3.00
CA ILE A 373 -8.19 22.42 -2.34
C ILE A 373 -7.09 22.14 -3.35
N ILE A 374 -6.07 23.00 -3.38
CA ILE A 374 -4.85 22.78 -4.16
C ILE A 374 -3.86 21.95 -3.35
N MET A 375 -3.55 20.73 -3.81
CA MET A 375 -2.67 19.78 -3.11
C MET A 375 -1.24 19.79 -3.69
N ASN A 376 -0.67 20.97 -3.90
CA ASN A 376 0.67 21.14 -4.48
C ASN A 376 1.80 21.25 -3.44
N GLY A 377 1.46 21.27 -2.14
CA GLY A 377 2.43 21.36 -1.05
C GLY A 377 3.07 20.02 -0.69
N THR A 378 4.34 20.05 -0.29
CA THR A 378 4.96 18.97 0.49
C THR A 378 4.35 18.96 1.88
N SER A 379 3.53 17.95 2.17
CA SER A 379 3.15 17.58 3.55
C SER A 379 4.16 16.61 4.13
#